data_AF-A0A8X6X779-F1
#
_entry.id   AF-A0A8X6X779-F1
#
_cell.length_a   1.000
_cell.length_b   1.000
_cell.length_c   1.000
_cell.angle_alpha   90.00
_cell.angle_beta   90.00
_cell.angle_gamma   90.00
#
_symmetry.space_group_name_H-M   'P 1'
#
loop_
_entity.id
_entity.type
_entity.pdbx_description
1 polymer ?
#
loop_
_entity_poly.entity_id
_entity_poly.type
_entity_poly.pdbx_seq_one_letter_code
_entity_poly.pdbx_strand_id
1 'polypeptide(L)'
;MQLEVYKTLRTLMEEKNVDAFDIMFNEVLKKFLENDMTREFYKISQGKETSLELRNLIVKLKGEKKSYSEIAKIVKKPRSTVQTIYRNYVMRGNVLNKSRCGRPHKLSDRDARAIVRKVKKNPKISAPKLADQIATASGKKVHPETVRRN
;
A
#
# COMPACT_ATOMS: atom_id res chain seq x y z
N MET A 1 36.52 10.22 0.76
CA MET A 1 36.16 10.11 2.20
C MET A 1 35.28 8.90 2.51
N GLN A 2 34.00 8.83 2.10
CA GLN A 2 33.14 7.70 2.52
C GLN A 2 33.53 6.34 1.92
N LEU A 3 34.11 6.32 0.71
CA LEU A 3 34.53 5.08 0.04
C LEU A 3 35.89 4.54 0.53
N GLU A 4 36.83 5.42 0.91
CA GLU A 4 38.07 5.02 1.61
C GLU A 4 37.73 4.33 2.92
N VAL A 5 36.91 4.99 3.75
CA VAL A 5 36.55 4.51 5.09
C VAL A 5 35.91 3.12 5.03
N TYR A 6 35.06 2.86 4.04
CA TYR A 6 34.42 1.54 3.88
C TYR A 6 35.40 0.44 3.44
N LYS A 7 36.44 0.78 2.68
CA LYS A 7 37.47 -0.17 2.23
C LYS A 7 38.43 -0.53 3.36
N THR A 8 38.85 0.43 4.18
CA THR A 8 39.70 0.18 5.37
C THR A 8 38.98 -0.63 6.44
N LEU A 9 37.68 -0.39 6.63
CA LEU A 9 36.86 -1.17 7.55
C LEU A 9 36.69 -2.63 7.08
N ARG A 10 36.60 -2.87 5.76
CA ARG A 10 36.48 -4.22 5.19
C ARG A 10 37.75 -5.06 5.36
N THR A 11 38.93 -4.45 5.23
CA THR A 11 40.22 -5.13 5.48
C THR A 11 40.44 -5.42 6.97
N LEU A 12 39.99 -4.53 7.86
CA LEU A 12 40.04 -4.76 9.31
C LEU A 12 39.04 -5.83 9.80
N MET A 13 37.98 -6.08 9.03
CA MET A 13 37.00 -7.15 9.28
C MET A 13 37.50 -8.55 8.91
N GLU A 14 38.45 -8.68 7.98
CA GLU A 14 38.98 -9.98 7.52
C GLU A 14 40.05 -10.56 8.47
N GLU A 15 40.62 -9.75 9.37
CA GLU A 15 41.77 -10.15 10.21
C GLU A 15 41.42 -10.58 11.65
N LYS A 16 40.17 -10.44 12.12
CA LYS A 16 39.84 -10.79 13.52
C LYS A 16 38.53 -11.57 13.65
N ASN A 17 38.70 -12.82 14.11
CA ASN A 17 37.66 -13.72 14.58
C ASN A 17 36.58 -12.98 15.40
N VAL A 18 35.35 -13.12 14.90
CA VAL A 18 34.03 -12.83 15.49
C VAL A 18 34.09 -12.94 17.01
N ASP A 19 34.04 -11.83 17.75
CA ASP A 19 32.86 -11.50 18.58
C ASP A 19 32.76 -9.99 18.92
N ALA A 20 33.80 -9.20 18.62
CA ALA A 20 33.79 -7.74 18.86
C ALA A 20 33.08 -6.95 17.74
N PHE A 21 33.05 -7.51 16.52
CA PHE A 21 32.42 -6.86 15.37
C PHE A 21 30.89 -6.88 15.46
N ASP A 22 30.28 -7.98 15.90
CA ASP A 22 28.83 -8.07 16.07
C ASP A 22 28.33 -7.14 17.18
N ILE A 23 29.10 -6.97 18.27
CA ILE A 23 28.75 -6.06 19.35
C ILE A 23 28.86 -4.61 18.87
N MET A 24 29.98 -4.21 18.26
CA MET A 24 30.14 -2.85 17.72
C MET A 24 29.15 -2.54 16.59
N PHE A 25 28.87 -3.48 15.69
CA PHE A 25 27.93 -3.29 14.60
C PHE A 25 26.50 -3.13 15.13
N ASN A 26 26.10 -3.90 16.14
CA ASN A 26 24.81 -3.73 16.81
C ASN A 26 24.71 -2.44 17.62
N GLU A 27 25.81 -1.95 18.21
CA GLU A 27 25.84 -0.71 18.98
C GLU A 27 25.82 0.54 18.08
N VAL A 28 26.58 0.51 16.99
CA VAL A 28 26.55 1.53 15.93
C VAL A 28 25.21 1.51 15.22
N LEU A 29 24.65 0.34 14.90
CA LEU A 29 23.29 0.23 14.35
C LEU A 29 22.22 0.68 15.33
N LYS A 30 22.33 0.39 16.63
CA LYS A 30 21.39 0.92 17.64
C LYS A 30 21.42 2.43 17.69
N LYS A 31 22.61 3.03 17.74
CA LYS A 31 22.79 4.50 17.64
C LYS A 31 22.31 5.07 16.31
N PHE A 32 22.42 4.30 15.21
CA PHE A 32 21.92 4.66 13.89
C PHE A 32 20.38 4.54 13.77
N LEU A 33 19.77 3.58 14.47
CA LEU A 33 18.34 3.33 14.58
C LEU A 33 17.63 4.27 15.57
N GLU A 34 18.37 4.81 16.55
CA GLU A 34 17.90 5.82 17.51
C GLU A 34 17.74 7.22 16.91
N ASN A 35 18.36 7.49 15.75
CA ASN A 35 18.19 8.76 15.05
C ASN A 35 16.83 8.83 14.35
N ASP A 36 15.99 9.80 14.74
CA ASP A 36 14.66 10.09 14.17
C ASP A 36 14.64 10.15 12.63
N MET A 37 15.77 10.51 12.02
CA MET A 37 15.97 10.50 10.57
C MET A 37 15.67 9.16 9.91
N THR A 38 16.01 8.01 10.50
CA THR A 38 15.75 6.69 9.88
C THR A 38 14.32 6.25 10.09
N ARG A 39 13.69 6.63 11.20
CA ARG A 39 12.27 6.39 11.49
C ARG A 39 11.38 7.24 10.58
N GLU A 40 11.81 8.47 10.30
CA GLU A 40 11.22 9.38 9.31
C GLU A 40 11.41 8.84 7.89
N PHE A 41 12.63 8.41 7.54
CA PHE A 41 12.94 7.82 6.22
C PHE A 41 12.21 6.49 5.97
N TYR A 42 12.09 5.63 6.99
CA TYR A 42 11.34 4.38 6.94
C TYR A 42 9.83 4.64 6.87
N LYS A 43 9.31 5.67 7.57
CA LYS A 43 7.92 6.14 7.38
C LYS A 43 7.66 6.78 6.01
N ILE A 44 8.71 7.26 5.32
CA ILE A 44 8.66 7.77 3.94
C ILE A 44 8.72 6.60 2.93
N SER A 45 9.39 5.49 3.26
CA SER A 45 9.49 4.29 2.39
C SER A 45 8.22 3.44 2.38
N GLN A 46 7.41 3.50 3.44
CA GLN A 46 6.05 2.99 3.43
C GLN A 46 5.22 3.87 2.50
N GLY A 47 4.67 3.28 1.42
CA GLY A 47 4.00 3.99 0.33
C GLY A 47 2.86 4.91 0.77
N LYS A 48 3.21 6.13 1.21
CA LYS A 48 2.26 7.21 1.51
C LYS A 48 1.83 7.84 0.21
N GLU A 49 0.53 8.03 0.10
CA GLU A 49 -0.07 8.73 -1.02
C GLU A 49 0.46 10.17 -1.11
N THR A 50 0.56 10.72 -2.31
CA THR A 50 0.95 12.12 -2.49
C THR A 50 -0.11 13.05 -1.92
N SER A 51 0.30 14.19 -1.35
CA SER A 51 -0.64 15.17 -0.81
C SER A 51 -1.56 15.71 -1.91
N LEU A 52 -2.76 16.15 -1.52
CA LEU A 52 -3.73 16.72 -2.46
C LEU A 52 -3.20 18.01 -3.09
N GLU A 53 -2.57 18.86 -2.27
CA GLU A 53 -1.94 20.11 -2.70
C GLU A 53 -0.90 19.90 -3.79
N LEU A 54 -0.03 18.89 -3.63
CA LEU A 54 0.99 18.55 -4.62
C LEU A 54 0.38 18.14 -5.96
N ARG A 55 -0.71 17.37 -5.93
CA ARG A 55 -1.43 16.93 -7.14
C ARG A 55 -2.11 18.10 -7.83
N ASN A 56 -2.74 18.99 -7.07
CA ASN A 56 -3.32 20.24 -7.58
C ASN A 56 -2.26 21.13 -8.25
N LEU A 57 -1.10 21.28 -7.60
CA LEU A 57 0.01 22.03 -8.15
C LEU A 57 0.49 21.44 -9.48
N ILE A 58 0.63 20.12 -9.59
CA ILE A 58 1.01 19.44 -10.85
C ILE A 58 -0.01 19.73 -11.96
N VAL A 59 -1.31 19.65 -11.67
CA VAL A 59 -2.37 19.94 -12.65
C VAL A 59 -2.31 21.39 -13.10
N LYS A 60 -2.15 22.33 -12.16
CA LYS A 60 -2.00 23.77 -12.46
C LYS A 60 -0.80 24.04 -13.35
N LEU A 61 0.39 23.56 -12.97
CA LEU A 61 1.63 23.74 -13.74
C LEU A 61 1.53 23.11 -15.13
N LYS A 62 0.74 22.04 -15.28
CA LYS A 62 0.51 21.44 -16.59
C LYS A 62 -0.45 22.26 -17.46
N GLY A 63 -1.44 22.93 -16.84
CA GLY A 63 -2.27 23.95 -17.49
C GLY A 63 -1.47 25.15 -17.98
N GLU A 64 -0.40 25.53 -17.28
CA GLU A 64 0.60 26.52 -17.70
C GLU A 64 1.54 26.01 -18.83
N LYS A 65 1.22 24.86 -19.45
CA LYS A 65 1.97 24.22 -20.56
C LYS A 65 3.41 23.79 -20.25
N LYS A 66 3.82 23.71 -18.97
CA LYS A 66 5.15 23.19 -18.59
C LYS A 66 5.33 21.72 -18.99
N SER A 67 6.58 21.33 -19.26
CA SER A 67 6.94 19.93 -19.53
C SER A 67 6.93 19.11 -18.23
N TYR A 68 6.78 17.78 -18.34
CA TYR A 68 6.83 16.91 -17.16
C TYR A 68 8.17 16.96 -16.43
N SER A 69 9.27 17.19 -17.16
CA SER A 69 10.61 17.29 -16.59
C SER A 69 10.79 18.57 -15.78
N GLU A 70 10.26 19.70 -16.23
CA GLU A 70 10.30 20.96 -15.47
C GLU A 70 9.43 20.88 -14.23
N ILE A 71 8.22 20.33 -14.35
CA ILE A 71 7.32 20.12 -13.21
C ILE A 71 8.00 19.23 -12.18
N ALA A 72 8.62 18.12 -12.59
CA ALA A 72 9.34 17.21 -11.71
C ALA A 72 10.45 17.92 -10.90
N LYS A 73 11.20 18.83 -11.53
CA LYS A 73 12.21 19.66 -10.86
C LYS A 73 11.57 20.59 -9.83
N ILE A 74 10.47 21.27 -10.18
CA ILE A 74 9.74 22.19 -9.28
C ILE A 74 9.18 21.43 -8.07
N VAL A 75 8.51 20.31 -8.29
CA VAL A 75 7.80 19.56 -7.24
C VAL A 75 8.71 18.58 -6.48
N LYS A 76 9.98 18.46 -6.87
CA LYS A 76 10.97 17.53 -6.31
C LYS A 76 10.45 16.08 -6.24
N LYS A 77 9.79 15.63 -7.32
CA LYS A 77 9.29 14.25 -7.48
C LYS A 77 9.77 13.65 -8.80
N PRO A 78 9.84 12.31 -8.90
CA PRO A 78 10.19 11.66 -10.16
C PRO A 78 9.25 12.05 -11.30
N ARG A 79 9.80 12.21 -12.50
CA ARG A 79 9.04 12.48 -13.73
C ARG A 79 7.89 11.48 -13.93
N SER A 80 8.14 10.20 -13.67
CA SER A 80 7.15 9.13 -13.77
C SER A 80 5.96 9.32 -12.82
N THR A 81 6.20 9.82 -11.61
CA THR A 81 5.16 10.18 -10.64
C THR A 81 4.32 11.33 -11.15
N VAL A 82 4.94 12.41 -11.63
CA VAL A 82 4.24 13.57 -12.23
C VAL A 82 3.37 13.14 -13.41
N GLN A 83 3.92 12.33 -14.31
CA GLN A 83 3.19 11.82 -15.46
C GLN A 83 2.01 10.95 -15.04
N THR A 84 2.18 10.09 -14.04
CA THR A 84 1.11 9.20 -13.53
C THR A 84 -0.01 9.99 -12.88
N ILE A 85 0.33 11.01 -12.06
CA ILE A 85 -0.64 11.91 -11.46
C ILE A 85 -1.46 12.62 -12.54
N TYR A 86 -0.81 13.22 -13.53
CA TYR A 86 -1.50 13.94 -14.59
C TYR A 86 -2.34 12.99 -15.48
N ARG A 87 -1.83 11.80 -15.81
CA ARG A 87 -2.58 10.79 -16.55
C ARG A 87 -3.85 10.38 -15.79
N ASN A 88 -3.74 10.13 -14.49
CA ASN A 88 -4.90 9.80 -13.66
C ASN A 88 -5.93 10.93 -13.62
N TYR A 89 -5.47 12.18 -13.56
CA TYR A 89 -6.34 13.35 -13.62
C TYR A 89 -7.10 13.43 -14.95
N VAL A 90 -6.42 13.28 -16.09
CA VAL A 90 -7.06 13.28 -17.41
C VAL A 90 -8.08 12.14 -17.55
N MET A 91 -7.74 10.95 -17.05
CA MET A 91 -8.63 9.77 -17.15
C MET A 91 -9.85 9.84 -16.23
N ARG A 92 -9.72 10.43 -15.03
CA ARG A 92 -10.79 10.43 -14.01
C ARG A 92 -11.51 11.77 -13.87
N GLY A 93 -10.93 12.85 -14.38
CA GLY A 93 -11.44 14.22 -14.22
C GLY A 93 -11.24 14.82 -12.82
N ASN A 94 -10.55 14.13 -11.90
CA ASN A 94 -10.31 14.64 -10.55
C ASN A 94 -8.90 14.31 -10.04
N VAL A 95 -8.46 15.06 -9.04
CA VAL A 95 -7.15 14.92 -8.40
C VAL A 95 -7.15 13.95 -7.22
N LEU A 96 -8.31 13.46 -6.79
CA LEU A 96 -8.45 12.62 -5.61
C LEU A 96 -7.89 11.22 -5.85
N ASN A 97 -7.39 10.60 -4.78
CA ASN A 97 -6.95 9.22 -4.89
C ASN A 97 -8.17 8.31 -4.90
N LYS A 98 -8.07 7.22 -5.65
CA LYS A 98 -9.10 6.20 -5.61
C LYS A 98 -9.00 5.50 -4.26
N SER A 99 -10.13 5.34 -3.58
CA SER A 99 -10.20 4.48 -2.42
C SER A 99 -9.69 3.08 -2.79
N ARG A 100 -8.96 2.45 -1.87
CA ARG A 100 -8.51 1.07 -2.09
C ARG A 100 -9.75 0.18 -2.21
N CYS A 101 -9.90 -0.50 -3.33
CA CYS A 101 -10.87 -1.58 -3.43
C CYS A 101 -10.28 -2.79 -2.70
N GLY A 102 -10.96 -3.25 -1.65
CA GLY A 102 -10.65 -4.52 -1.02
C GLY A 102 -10.83 -5.68 -2.00
N ARG A 103 -10.54 -6.90 -1.53
CA ARG A 103 -10.79 -8.11 -2.33
C ARG A 103 -12.29 -8.22 -2.67
N PRO A 104 -12.68 -8.44 -3.93
CA PRO A 104 -14.08 -8.67 -4.29
C PRO A 104 -14.70 -9.82 -3.48
N HIS A 105 -15.94 -9.63 -3.03
CA HIS A 105 -16.67 -10.69 -2.32
C HIS A 105 -17.02 -11.84 -3.28
N LYS A 106 -16.98 -13.06 -2.75
CA LYS A 106 -17.38 -14.26 -3.51
C LYS A 106 -18.88 -14.26 -3.81
N LEU A 107 -19.68 -13.76 -2.88
CA LEU A 107 -21.11 -13.55 -3.03
C LEU A 107 -21.37 -12.21 -3.69
N SER A 108 -22.35 -12.15 -4.57
CA SER A 108 -22.84 -10.87 -5.12
C SER A 108 -23.75 -10.17 -4.12
N ASP A 109 -23.98 -8.87 -4.30
CA ASP A 109 -24.94 -8.13 -3.45
C ASP A 109 -26.35 -8.73 -3.51
N ARG A 110 -26.71 -9.35 -4.65
CA ARG A 110 -27.98 -10.08 -4.79
C ARG A 110 -28.02 -11.30 -3.88
N ASP A 111 -26.94 -12.07 -3.83
CA ASP A 111 -26.83 -13.26 -2.99
C ASP A 111 -26.87 -12.86 -1.51
N ALA A 112 -26.14 -11.81 -1.13
CA ALA A 112 -26.15 -11.27 0.23
C ALA A 112 -27.56 -10.85 0.68
N ARG A 113 -28.29 -10.11 -0.16
CA ARG A 113 -29.70 -9.76 0.12
C ARG A 113 -30.61 -10.98 0.22
N ALA A 114 -30.38 -12.00 -0.59
CA ALA A 114 -31.16 -13.24 -0.53
C ALA A 114 -30.93 -14.00 0.78
N ILE A 115 -29.70 -14.02 1.29
CA ILE A 115 -29.36 -14.58 2.61
C ILE A 115 -30.15 -13.87 3.69
N VAL A 116 -30.05 -12.54 3.75
CA VAL A 116 -30.73 -11.72 4.76
C VAL A 116 -32.25 -11.95 4.74
N ARG A 117 -32.87 -12.02 3.56
CA ARG A 117 -34.31 -12.29 3.44
C ARG A 117 -34.69 -13.69 3.94
N LYS A 118 -33.89 -14.71 3.64
CA LYS A 118 -34.14 -16.08 4.11
C LYS A 118 -34.01 -16.20 5.62
N VAL A 119 -33.00 -15.57 6.21
CA VAL A 119 -32.82 -15.52 7.67
C VAL A 119 -33.98 -14.77 8.32
N LYS A 120 -34.43 -13.64 7.76
CA LYS A 120 -35.61 -12.92 8.27
C LYS A 120 -36.88 -13.77 8.22
N LYS A 121 -37.08 -14.55 7.15
CA LYS A 121 -38.25 -15.44 7.01
C LYS A 121 -38.18 -16.63 7.96
N ASN A 122 -37.01 -17.20 8.19
CA ASN A 122 -36.80 -18.31 9.12
C ASN A 122 -35.50 -18.10 9.91
N PRO A 123 -35.56 -17.46 11.09
CA PRO A 123 -34.38 -17.12 11.88
C PRO A 123 -33.57 -18.33 12.38
N LYS A 124 -34.20 -19.52 12.47
CA LYS A 124 -33.55 -20.75 12.96
C LYS A 124 -32.81 -21.52 11.86
N ILE A 125 -32.76 -21.00 10.63
CA ILE A 125 -32.07 -21.68 9.53
C ILE A 125 -30.55 -21.71 9.79
N SER A 126 -29.94 -22.88 9.59
CA SER A 126 -28.50 -23.05 9.81
C SER A 126 -27.67 -22.50 8.64
N ALA A 127 -26.48 -21.99 8.95
CA ALA A 127 -25.55 -21.45 7.95
C ALA A 127 -25.10 -22.47 6.88
N PRO A 128 -24.82 -23.76 7.20
CA PRO A 128 -24.52 -24.76 6.18
C PRO A 128 -25.68 -24.98 5.21
N LYS A 129 -26.92 -25.08 5.72
CA LYS A 129 -28.11 -25.23 4.89
C LYS A 129 -28.33 -24.04 3.97
N LEU A 130 -28.04 -22.82 4.43
CA LEU A 130 -28.05 -21.63 3.58
C LEU A 130 -26.96 -21.67 2.49
N ALA A 131 -25.75 -22.13 2.83
CA ALA A 131 -24.66 -22.27 1.87
C ALA A 131 -25.03 -23.22 0.72
N ASP A 132 -25.66 -24.35 1.03
CA ASP A 132 -26.13 -25.32 0.02
C ASP A 132 -27.23 -24.73 -0.88
N GLN A 133 -28.16 -23.98 -0.29
CA GLN A 133 -29.19 -23.30 -1.06
C GLN A 133 -28.62 -22.22 -1.99
N ILE A 134 -27.57 -21.50 -1.57
CA ILE A 134 -26.87 -20.51 -2.42
C ILE A 134 -26.11 -21.22 -3.53
N ALA A 135 -25.46 -22.34 -3.22
CA ALA A 135 -24.77 -23.14 -4.23
C ALA A 135 -25.76 -23.61 -5.31
N THR A 136 -26.96 -24.02 -4.93
CA THR A 136 -28.02 -24.43 -5.86
C THR A 136 -28.57 -23.25 -6.66
N ALA A 137 -28.85 -22.11 -6.01
CA ALA A 137 -29.51 -20.97 -6.66
C ALA A 137 -28.57 -20.14 -7.55
N SER A 138 -27.32 -19.96 -7.12
CA SER A 138 -26.36 -19.04 -7.75
C SER A 138 -25.13 -19.75 -8.32
N GLY A 139 -25.02 -21.08 -8.17
CA GLY A 139 -23.86 -21.87 -8.60
C GLY A 139 -22.59 -21.65 -7.76
N LYS A 140 -22.67 -20.90 -6.66
CA LYS A 140 -21.52 -20.46 -5.86
C LYS A 140 -21.37 -21.29 -4.60
N LYS A 141 -20.40 -22.21 -4.58
CA LYS A 141 -20.03 -22.95 -3.36
C LYS A 141 -19.30 -22.04 -2.37
N VAL A 142 -19.92 -21.75 -1.23
CA VAL A 142 -19.36 -20.89 -0.17
C VAL A 142 -19.21 -21.66 1.14
N HIS A 143 -18.25 -21.24 1.97
CA HIS A 143 -18.09 -21.81 3.30
C HIS A 143 -19.22 -21.29 4.22
N PRO A 144 -19.75 -22.09 5.17
CA PRO A 144 -20.79 -21.62 6.09
C PRO A 144 -20.41 -20.34 6.84
N GLU A 145 -19.12 -20.17 7.14
CA GLU A 145 -18.61 -18.95 7.78
C GLU A 145 -18.74 -17.70 6.88
N THR A 146 -18.64 -17.86 5.56
CA THR A 146 -18.91 -16.76 4.63
C THR A 146 -20.36 -16.29 4.76
N VAL A 147 -21.30 -17.22 4.95
CA VAL A 147 -22.73 -16.89 5.15
C VAL A 147 -22.95 -16.15 6.46
N ARG A 148 -22.26 -16.53 7.54
CA ARG A 148 -22.39 -15.86 8.86
C ARG A 148 -21.86 -14.44 8.89
N ARG A 149 -20.90 -14.10 8.02
CA ARG A 149 -20.30 -12.76 7.91
C ARG A 149 -21.12 -11.78 7.06
N ASN A 150 -22.19 -12.25 6.41
CA ASN A 150 -23.14 -11.40 5.67
C ASN A 150 -24.25 -10.92 6.60
#